data_AF-A0A820RES9-F1
#
_entry.id   AF-A0A820RES9-F1
#
_cell.length_a   1.000
_cell.length_b   1.000
_cell.length_c   1.000
_cell.angle_alpha   90.00
_cell.angle_beta   90.00
_cell.angle_gamma   90.00
#
_symmetry.space_group_name_H-M   'P 1'
#
loop_
_entity.id
_entity.type
_entity.pdbx_description
1 polymer ?
#
loop_
_entity_poly.entity_id
_entity_poly.type
_entity_poly.pdbx_seq_one_letter_code
_entity_poly.pdbx_strand_id
1 'polypeptide(L)'
;CYVCSNCEKPSNLQVVENGASGYSCSKTTGMIGGKIQYVSRGYYRTEKCYEYNVVNDGTGYFQNCCTGDACNKSHVLSNSLGLLITLLIAVNILKLTIIE
;
A
#
# COMPACT_ATOMS: atom_id res chain seq x y z
N CYS A 1 1.63 7.26 9.95
CA CYS A 1 1.53 5.92 9.33
C CYS A 1 0.22 5.78 8.56
N TYR A 2 0.18 4.94 7.54
CA TYR A 2 -1.09 4.45 6.99
C TYR A 2 -1.66 3.36 7.90
N VAL A 3 -2.98 3.35 8.13
CA VAL A 3 -3.68 2.40 9.01
C VAL A 3 -4.93 1.87 8.29
N CYS A 4 -5.07 0.55 8.24
CA CYS A 4 -6.22 -0.15 7.67
C CYS A 4 -6.21 -1.63 8.07
N SER A 5 -7.36 -2.18 8.44
CA SER A 5 -7.53 -3.61 8.75
C SER A 5 -7.61 -4.48 7.49
N ASN A 6 -8.23 -3.97 6.42
CA ASN A 6 -8.14 -4.54 5.07
C ASN A 6 -8.02 -3.41 4.04
N CYS A 7 -6.82 -3.27 3.49
CA CYS A 7 -6.39 -2.20 2.59
C CYS A 7 -6.67 -2.51 1.11
N GLU A 8 -7.37 -3.60 0.77
CA GLU A 8 -7.81 -3.87 -0.61
C GLU A 8 -8.74 -2.79 -1.14
N LYS A 9 -9.55 -2.19 -0.26
CA LYS A 9 -10.42 -1.06 -0.56
C LYS A 9 -9.73 0.24 -0.14
N PRO A 10 -9.45 1.18 -1.07
CA PRO A 10 -8.81 2.46 -0.74
C PRO A 10 -9.57 3.28 0.30
N SER A 11 -10.90 3.13 0.38
CA SER A 11 -11.77 3.82 1.35
C SER A 11 -11.45 3.49 2.81
N ASN A 12 -10.79 2.37 3.07
CA ASN A 12 -10.46 1.93 4.43
C ASN A 12 -9.10 2.47 4.91
N LEU A 13 -8.36 3.15 4.03
CA LEU A 13 -7.03 3.66 4.30
C LEU A 13 -7.12 4.99 5.05
N GLN A 14 -6.68 4.99 6.30
CA GLN A 14 -6.56 6.20 7.10
C GLN A 14 -5.10 6.59 7.26
N VAL A 15 -4.82 7.88 7.30
CA VAL A 15 -3.51 8.39 7.70
C VAL A 15 -3.62 8.81 9.15
N VAL A 16 -2.78 8.20 9.99
CA VAL A 16 -2.65 8.58 11.39
C VAL A 16 -1.32 9.26 11.56
N GLU A 17 -1.37 10.56 11.88
CA GLU A 17 -0.20 11.31 12.34
C GLU A 17 0.07 10.92 13.80
N ASN A 18 1.30 10.54 14.09
CA ASN A 18 1.71 10.22 15.44
C ASN A 18 2.97 11.04 15.75
N GLY A 19 2.82 12.07 16.58
CA GLY A 19 3.92 12.92 17.04
C GLY A 19 4.74 12.30 18.17
N ALA A 20 4.42 11.07 18.59
CA ALA A 20 5.12 10.38 19.67
C ALA A 20 6.32 9.59 19.15
N SER A 21 7.49 9.82 19.75
CA SER A 21 8.69 9.01 19.54
C SER A 21 8.48 7.56 20.00
N GLY A 22 9.17 6.62 19.35
CA GLY A 22 9.14 5.19 19.72
C GLY A 22 8.01 4.37 19.08
N TYR A 23 7.42 4.86 17.99
CA TYR A 23 6.47 4.10 17.17
C TYR A 23 7.03 3.84 15.77
N SER A 24 6.69 2.67 15.23
CA SER A 24 6.99 2.25 13.86
C SER A 24 5.70 1.96 13.11
N CYS A 25 5.69 2.24 11.82
CA CYS A 25 4.62 1.82 10.93
C CYS A 25 4.82 0.35 10.55
N SER A 26 3.73 -0.37 10.36
CA SER A 26 3.74 -1.78 9.95
C SER A 26 2.90 -2.00 8.71
N LYS A 27 3.29 -3.02 7.94
CA LYS A 27 2.50 -3.56 6.84
C LYS A 27 2.52 -5.08 6.95
N THR A 28 1.34 -5.68 7.09
CA THR A 28 1.17 -7.14 7.09
C THR A 28 0.46 -7.54 5.81
N THR A 29 0.94 -8.60 5.16
CA THR A 29 0.36 -9.14 3.94
C THR A 29 0.13 -10.62 4.15
N GLY A 30 -1.11 -11.06 3.99
CA GLY A 30 -1.47 -12.47 4.00
C GLY A 30 -1.52 -13.03 2.59
N MET A 31 -1.06 -14.26 2.41
CA MET A 31 -0.99 -14.97 1.14
C MET A 31 -1.62 -16.36 1.26
N ILE A 32 -2.32 -16.80 0.22
CA ILE A 32 -2.81 -18.18 0.05
C ILE A 32 -2.53 -18.58 -1.40
N GLY A 33 -1.83 -19.71 -1.59
CA GLY A 33 -1.51 -20.24 -2.92
C GLY A 33 -0.74 -19.26 -3.80
N GLY A 34 0.19 -18.50 -3.22
CA GLY A 34 1.02 -17.51 -3.91
C GLY A 34 0.33 -16.19 -4.23
N LYS A 35 -0.96 -16.04 -3.88
CA LYS A 35 -1.75 -14.82 -4.12
C LYS A 35 -1.93 -14.04 -2.83
N ILE A 36 -1.83 -12.71 -2.92
CA ILE A 36 -2.17 -11.81 -1.82
C ILE A 36 -3.67 -11.91 -1.56
N GLN A 37 -4.05 -12.19 -0.31
CA GLN A 37 -5.44 -12.31 0.13
C GLN A 37 -5.89 -11.11 0.96
N TYR A 38 -4.97 -10.49 1.68
CA TYR A 38 -5.25 -9.25 2.38
C TYR A 38 -3.95 -8.49 2.62
N VAL A 39 -4.09 -7.18 2.75
CA VAL A 39 -3.06 -6.29 3.26
C VAL A 39 -3.66 -5.55 4.43
N SER A 40 -2.98 -5.56 5.56
CA SER A 40 -3.29 -4.68 6.69
C SER A 40 -2.11 -3.77 6.99
N ARG A 41 -2.40 -2.62 7.57
CA ARG A 41 -1.41 -1.63 7.96
C ARG A 41 -1.76 -1.12 9.33
N GLY A 42 -0.73 -0.89 10.12
CA GLY A 42 -0.90 -0.35 11.46
C GLY A 42 0.31 0.46 11.87
N TYR A 43 0.32 0.78 13.15
CA TYR A 43 1.47 1.33 13.84
C TYR A 43 1.57 0.63 15.19
N TYR A 44 2.79 0.31 15.57
CA TYR A 44 3.11 -0.36 16.82
C TYR A 44 4.21 0.41 17.52
N ARG A 45 4.37 0.20 18.83
CA ARG A 45 5.63 0.62 19.47
C ARG A 45 6.79 -0.07 18.76
N THR A 46 7.88 0.65 18.50
CA THR A 46 9.03 0.15 17.74
C THR A 46 9.55 -1.16 18.32
N GLU A 47 9.63 -1.27 19.64
CA GLU A 47 10.06 -2.48 20.35
C GLU A 47 9.16 -3.71 20.14
N LYS A 48 7.90 -3.49 19.71
CA LYS A 48 6.90 -4.53 19.45
C LYS A 48 6.65 -4.74 17.95
N CYS A 49 7.32 -3.98 17.09
CA CYS A 49 7.21 -4.12 15.64
C CYS A 49 8.28 -5.08 15.16
N TYR A 50 7.92 -6.34 15.03
CA TYR A 50 8.82 -7.38 14.55
C TYR A 50 8.54 -7.67 13.08
N GLU A 51 9.62 -7.96 12.37
CA GLU A 51 9.54 -8.47 11.00
C GLU A 51 9.35 -9.99 11.05
N TYR A 52 8.35 -10.47 10.32
CA TYR A 52 8.08 -11.89 10.19
C TYR A 52 7.88 -12.24 8.73
N ASN A 53 8.41 -13.38 8.32
CA ASN A 53 8.18 -13.95 7.01
C ASN A 53 7.90 -15.44 7.17
N VAL A 54 6.61 -15.79 7.29
CA VAL A 54 6.15 -17.16 7.41
C VAL A 54 5.35 -17.45 6.16
N VAL A 55 6.01 -17.96 5.12
CA VAL A 55 5.36 -18.38 3.89
C VAL A 55 5.79 -19.81 3.59
N ASN A 56 4.83 -20.74 3.59
CA ASN A 56 5.03 -22.13 3.24
C ASN A 56 4.11 -22.49 2.09
N ASP A 57 4.67 -23.01 1.00
CA ASP A 57 3.94 -23.35 -0.22
C ASP A 57 3.01 -22.21 -0.73
N GLY A 58 3.53 -20.98 -0.72
CA GLY A 58 2.80 -19.78 -1.13
C GLY A 58 1.67 -19.35 -0.17
N THR A 59 1.53 -19.99 0.98
CA THR A 59 0.53 -19.68 2.01
C THR A 59 1.19 -19.20 3.29
N GLY A 60 0.67 -18.12 3.87
CA GLY A 60 1.16 -17.58 5.13
C GLY A 60 1.06 -16.07 5.18
N TYR A 61 1.96 -15.42 5.92
CA TYR A 61 1.96 -13.97 6.05
C TYR A 61 3.37 -13.42 6.22
N PHE A 62 3.57 -12.19 5.75
CA PHE A 62 4.76 -11.42 6.04
C PHE A 62 4.39 -10.06 6.63
N GLN A 63 5.18 -9.60 7.59
CA GLN A 63 5.04 -8.31 8.23
C GLN A 63 6.38 -7.56 8.14
N ASN A 64 6.33 -6.32 7.66
CA ASN A 64 7.48 -5.43 7.61
C ASN A 64 7.23 -4.20 8.50
N CYS A 65 8.30 -3.71 9.12
CA CYS A 65 8.29 -2.57 10.01
C CYS A 65 9.19 -1.47 9.47
N CYS A 66 8.76 -0.21 9.58
CA CYS A 66 9.56 0.92 9.12
C CYS A 66 9.32 2.15 10.01
N THR A 67 10.32 3.02 10.04
CA THR A 67 10.27 4.32 10.71
C THR A 67 10.30 5.41 9.63
N GLY A 68 9.54 6.48 9.86
CA GLY A 68 9.40 7.58 8.90
C GLY A 68 7.96 7.76 8.40
N ASP A 69 7.71 8.94 7.84
CA ASP A 69 6.36 9.35 7.49
C ASP A 69 5.80 8.50 6.36
N ALA A 70 4.65 7.89 6.64
CA ALA A 70 3.90 7.08 5.67
C ALA A 70 4.76 5.98 4.98
N CYS A 71 5.86 5.54 5.61
CA CYS A 71 6.81 4.58 5.03
C CYS A 71 6.15 3.24 4.70
N ASN A 72 5.08 2.89 5.42
CA ASN A 72 4.27 1.72 5.15
C ASN A 72 3.25 1.99 4.04
N LYS A 73 3.61 2.68 2.95
CA LYS A 73 2.80 2.80 1.73
C LYS A 73 3.19 1.68 0.77
N SER A 74 2.24 0.94 0.19
CA SER A 74 2.58 0.08 -0.96
C SER A 74 2.64 0.93 -2.22
N HIS A 75 3.68 0.74 -3.03
CA HIS A 75 3.78 1.31 -4.38
C HIS A 75 2.68 0.83 -5.36
N VAL A 76 1.92 -0.21 -5.00
CA VAL A 76 0.95 -0.88 -5.89
C VAL A 76 -0.22 0.02 -6.32
N LEU A 77 -0.55 1.09 -5.57
CA LEU A 77 -1.64 2.00 -5.97
C LEU A 77 -1.25 3.09 -6.98
N SER A 78 0.02 3.18 -7.40
CA SER A 78 0.47 4.30 -8.26
C SER A 78 0.30 4.06 -9.76
N ASN A 79 0.12 2.81 -10.21
CA ASN A 79 0.16 2.50 -11.64
C ASN A 79 -1.18 2.72 -12.38
N SER A 80 -2.32 2.71 -11.68
CA SER A 80 -3.64 2.85 -12.31
C SER A 80 -4.03 4.31 -12.59
N LEU A 81 -3.57 5.26 -11.77
CA LEU A 81 -3.89 6.68 -11.95
C LEU A 81 -3.07 7.31 -13.08
N GLY A 82 -1.79 6.92 -13.21
CA GLY A 82 -0.93 7.37 -14.32
C GLY A 82 -1.48 6.94 -15.68
N LEU A 83 -1.91 5.68 -15.81
CA LEU A 83 -2.51 5.14 -17.04
C LEU A 83 -3.78 5.88 -17.46
N LEU A 84 -4.65 6.27 -16.51
CA LEU A 84 -5.86 7.04 -16.80
C LEU A 84 -5.54 8.46 -17.28
N ILE A 85 -4.55 9.12 -16.67
CA ILE A 85 -4.10 10.47 -17.08
C ILE A 85 -3.48 10.42 -18.48
N THR A 86 -2.62 9.43 -18.75
CA THR A 86 -2.01 9.27 -20.08
C THR A 86 -3.06 8.99 -21.15
N LEU A 87 -4.08 8.18 -20.86
CA LEU A 87 -5.17 7.90 -21.79
C LEU A 87 -6.02 9.15 -22.08
N LEU A 88 -6.32 9.96 -21.05
CA LEU A 88 -7.06 11.22 -21.19
C LEU A 88 -6.29 12.25 -22.04
N ILE A 89 -4.98 12.38 -21.82
CA ILE A 89 -4.14 13.28 -22.63
C ILE A 89 -4.08 12.79 -24.08
N ALA A 90 -3.88 11.49 -24.30
CA ALA A 90 -3.82 10.91 -25.65
C ALA A 90 -5.13 11.12 -26.44
N VAL A 91 -6.30 10.92 -25.82
CA VAL A 91 -7.60 11.15 -26.48
C VAL A 91 -7.80 12.62 -26.83
N ASN A 92 -7.37 13.55 -25.97
CA ASN A 92 -7.51 14.99 -26.26
C ASN A 92 -6.55 15.45 -27.35
N ILE A 93 -5.32 14.96 -27.38
CA ILE A 93 -4.35 15.25 -28.45
C ILE A 93 -4.83 14.68 -29.80
N LEU A 94 -5.39 13.46 -29.80
CA LEU A 94 -5.92 12.82 -31.01
C LEU A 94 -7.13 13.58 -31.58
N LYS A 95 -7.98 14.15 -30.71
CA LYS A 95 -9.09 15.02 -31.17
C LYS A 95 -8.58 16.31 -31.80
N LEU A 96 -7.48 16.90 -31.31
CA LEU A 96 -6.90 18.09 -31.92
C LEU A 96 -6.30 17.81 -33.30
N THR A 97 -5.73 16.61 -33.52
CA THR A 97 -5.08 16.26 -34.79
C THR A 97 -6.04 15.83 -35.90
N ILE A 98 -7.30 15.51 -35.58
CA ILE A 98 -8.34 15.12 -36.56
C ILE A 98 -9.19 16.35 -37.00
N ILE A 99 -9.11 17.46 -36.27
CA ILE A 99 -9.89 18.68 -36.54
C ILE A 99 -9.10 19.72 -37.37
N GLU A 100 -7.80 19.49 -37.62
CA GLU A 100 -7.03 20.20 -38.66
C GLU A 100 -7.08 19.48 -40.01
#